data_AF-A0A120K2F9-F1
#
_entry.id   AF-A0A120K2F9-F1
#
_cell.length_a   1.000
_cell.length_b   1.000
_cell.length_c   1.000
_cell.angle_alpha   90.00
_cell.angle_beta   90.00
_cell.angle_gamma   90.00
#
_symmetry.space_group_name_H-M   'P 1'
#
loop_
_entity.id
_entity.type
_entity.pdbx_description
1 polymer ?
#
loop_
_entity_poly.entity_id
_entity_poly.type
_entity_poly.pdbx_seq_one_letter_code
_entity_poly.pdbx_strand_id
1 'polypeptide(L)'
;MTLHLRRNYRCWICLEETRCLFSLPSWIRHDCGCDLQVHSKCLIRWLFVKNERIWIDYGSSDYYKVDSINELRRRICYVVDNHRDFQEDIDLAEAVETVPAIGQACAVIFGVAEMVIRVMFRIPYHDAASENDLWRGLPVELVSCPQCKKFIKNRRFTWNNGSYALRFYKIYRIFSKYVATGFVFWLLYSNPWKQLLKIGLWTLRQVFPESVLQLILEIPNTAALDVYTSSMPAIQNIPSKISFLIFGFPIYLAGLICGPVAFAAIKYAYPWTLAVQCSKSPILLKMITFQYLASTLLSKFPTLIWCRTYQQSKRIRPYFQQNKETAESLYERKGIIKVTWISCIVDFAVVLHCAKYLSSRVLRHMPFLDRAILKLEPYATPDECLCIQNVCSLIIVTACRKLLNFYLERKRLDELKELQEMVYDELDEN
;
A
#
# COMPACT_ATOMS: atom_id res chain seq x y z
N MET A 1 -15.95 21.80 30.21
CA MET A 1 -17.35 21.37 30.29
C MET A 1 -18.10 21.96 29.10
N THR A 2 -18.05 21.30 27.94
CA THR A 2 -18.67 21.79 26.70
C THR A 2 -20.12 21.33 26.62
N LEU A 3 -21.05 22.26 26.77
CA LEU A 3 -22.48 22.08 26.53
C LEU A 3 -22.70 21.63 25.07
N HIS A 4 -22.82 20.32 24.84
CA HIS A 4 -23.30 19.78 23.58
C HIS A 4 -24.80 20.12 23.45
N LEU A 5 -25.11 21.20 22.73
CA LEU A 5 -26.48 21.53 22.33
C LEU A 5 -27.07 20.34 21.57
N ARG A 6 -28.05 19.67 22.19
CA ARG A 6 -28.91 18.67 21.53
C ARG A 6 -29.73 19.40 20.47
N ARG A 7 -29.38 19.22 19.20
CA ARG A 7 -30.21 19.65 18.06
C ARG A 7 -30.92 18.43 17.49
N ASN A 8 -32.22 18.54 17.24
CA ASN A 8 -32.97 17.52 16.50
C ASN A 8 -32.70 17.72 15.02
N TYR A 9 -32.26 16.65 14.35
CA TYR A 9 -32.02 16.64 12.91
C TYR A 9 -33.07 15.75 12.25
N ARG A 10 -33.65 16.22 11.15
CA ARG A 10 -34.63 15.48 10.36
C ARG A 10 -34.14 15.37 8.92
N CYS A 11 -34.02 14.15 8.42
CA CYS A 11 -33.58 13.94 7.04
C CYS A 11 -34.69 14.37 6.10
N TRP A 12 -34.41 15.28 5.16
CA TRP A 12 -35.41 15.77 4.22
C TRP A 12 -35.94 14.68 3.26
N ILE A 13 -35.18 13.60 3.06
CA ILE A 13 -35.52 12.52 2.12
C ILE A 13 -36.34 11.42 2.80
N CYS A 14 -35.81 10.79 3.86
CA CYS A 14 -36.52 9.70 4.55
C CYS A 14 -37.43 10.20 5.69
N LEU A 15 -37.41 11.49 6.00
CA LEU A 15 -38.20 12.12 7.07
C LEU A 15 -37.92 11.60 8.49
N GLU A 16 -36.97 10.68 8.65
CA GLU A 16 -36.55 10.13 9.94
C GLU A 16 -35.83 11.18 10.78
N GLU A 17 -36.16 11.20 12.07
CA GLU A 17 -35.52 12.01 13.09
C GLU A 17 -34.56 11.15 13.89
N THR A 18 -33.29 11.52 13.96
CA THR A 18 -32.35 10.86 14.89
C THR A 18 -31.96 11.81 16.01
N ARG A 19 -32.14 11.32 17.25
CA ARG A 19 -31.62 11.97 18.47
C ARG A 19 -30.17 11.53 18.69
N CYS A 20 -29.26 11.95 17.82
CA CYS A 20 -27.87 11.53 17.92
C CYS A 20 -26.91 12.71 18.00
N LEU A 21 -25.86 12.56 18.83
CA LEU A 21 -24.64 13.35 18.75
C LEU A 21 -24.15 13.30 17.31
N PHE A 22 -24.02 14.46 16.67
CA PHE A 22 -23.66 14.62 15.27
C PHE A 22 -22.39 13.82 14.93
N SER A 23 -22.55 12.60 14.41
CA SER A 23 -21.43 11.85 13.83
C SER A 23 -21.30 12.33 12.39
N LEU A 24 -20.28 13.18 12.17
CA LEU A 24 -20.00 13.86 10.90
C LEU A 24 -19.93 13.01 9.61
N PRO A 25 -19.77 11.66 9.58
CA PRO A 25 -19.83 10.94 8.30
C PRO A 25 -21.26 10.60 7.83
N SER A 26 -22.26 10.64 8.71
CA SER A 26 -23.62 10.14 8.40
C SER A 26 -24.62 11.21 7.93
N TRP A 27 -24.32 12.50 8.15
CA TRP A 27 -25.21 13.63 7.86
C TRP A 27 -24.52 14.74 7.08
N ILE A 28 -25.27 15.38 6.18
CA ILE A 28 -24.84 16.51 5.37
C ILE A 28 -25.83 17.64 5.58
N ARG A 29 -25.31 18.83 5.91
CA ARG A 29 -26.09 20.05 6.01
C ARG A 29 -25.72 20.95 4.83
N HIS A 30 -26.74 21.53 4.19
CA HIS A 30 -26.54 22.46 3.10
C HIS A 30 -26.35 23.89 3.63
N ASP A 31 -25.31 24.59 3.16
CA ASP A 31 -24.90 25.90 3.67
C ASP A 31 -25.73 27.08 3.15
N CYS A 32 -26.73 26.86 2.29
CA CYS A 32 -27.44 27.96 1.61
C CYS A 32 -28.55 28.64 2.43
N GLY A 33 -28.70 28.32 3.72
CA GLY A 33 -29.77 28.84 4.58
C GLY A 33 -31.12 28.11 4.46
N CYS A 34 -31.28 27.16 3.54
CA CYS A 34 -32.48 26.31 3.41
C CYS A 34 -32.66 25.27 4.53
N ASP A 35 -31.74 25.26 5.52
CA ASP A 35 -31.61 24.27 6.59
C ASP A 35 -31.81 22.80 6.14
N LEU A 36 -31.43 22.50 4.90
CA LEU A 36 -31.58 21.18 4.33
C LEU A 36 -30.55 20.24 4.96
N GLN A 37 -31.06 19.22 5.64
CA GLN A 37 -30.30 18.19 6.33
C GLN A 37 -30.64 16.84 5.70
N VAL A 38 -29.62 16.09 5.28
CA VAL A 38 -29.82 14.83 4.56
C VAL A 38 -28.82 13.80 5.06
N HIS A 39 -29.26 12.55 5.25
CA HIS A 39 -28.35 11.44 5.46
C HIS A 39 -27.44 11.23 4.26
N SER A 40 -26.17 10.93 4.49
CA SER A 40 -25.23 10.53 3.43
C SER A 40 -25.79 9.38 2.57
N LYS A 41 -26.39 8.35 3.18
CA LYS A 41 -27.05 7.23 2.48
C LYS A 41 -28.20 7.71 1.57
N CYS A 42 -29.08 8.57 2.08
CA CYS A 42 -30.20 9.11 1.31
C CYS A 42 -29.74 9.98 0.14
N LEU A 43 -28.64 10.74 0.31
CA LEU A 43 -28.08 11.54 -0.77
C LEU A 43 -27.49 10.68 -1.89
N ILE A 44 -26.82 9.57 -1.55
CA ILE A 44 -26.32 8.59 -2.54
C ILE A 44 -27.48 8.00 -3.34
N ARG A 45 -28.55 7.58 -2.65
CA ARG A 45 -29.76 7.07 -3.29
C ARG A 45 -30.39 8.10 -4.22
N TRP A 46 -30.47 9.35 -3.79
CA TRP A 46 -30.98 10.42 -4.64
C TRP A 46 -30.11 10.66 -5.88
N LEU A 47 -28.78 10.59 -5.73
CA LEU A 47 -27.85 10.66 -6.86
C LEU A 47 -28.08 9.50 -7.84
N PHE A 48 -28.35 8.29 -7.33
CA PHE A 48 -28.69 7.12 -8.15
C PHE A 48 -29.97 7.35 -8.97
N VAL A 49 -31.09 7.64 -8.31
CA VAL A 49 -32.39 7.85 -8.97
C VAL A 49 -32.31 8.96 -10.02
N LYS A 50 -31.54 10.03 -9.76
CA LYS A 50 -31.39 11.13 -10.72
C LYS A 50 -30.62 10.70 -11.98
N ASN A 51 -29.55 9.92 -11.84
CA ASN A 51 -28.80 9.43 -13.00
C ASN A 51 -29.55 8.30 -13.73
N GLU A 52 -30.31 7.48 -13.01
CA GLU A 52 -31.17 6.44 -13.60
C GLU A 52 -32.23 7.05 -14.51
N ARG A 53 -32.93 8.10 -14.07
CA ARG A 53 -33.88 8.82 -14.92
C ARG A 53 -33.24 9.37 -16.18
N ILE A 54 -32.08 10.02 -16.05
CA ILE A 54 -31.35 10.56 -17.21
C ILE A 54 -30.95 9.44 -18.18
N TRP A 55 -30.53 8.30 -17.65
CA TRP A 55 -30.18 7.14 -18.46
C TRP A 55 -31.41 6.54 -19.18
N ILE A 56 -32.57 6.48 -18.53
CA ILE A 56 -33.83 6.03 -19.15
C ILE A 56 -34.29 7.02 -20.22
N ASP A 57 -34.24 8.33 -19.94
CA ASP A 57 -34.78 9.38 -20.80
C ASP A 57 -33.90 9.65 -22.03
N TYR A 58 -32.58 9.52 -21.91
CA TYR A 58 -31.62 9.90 -22.96
C TYR A 58 -30.75 8.73 -23.48
N GLY A 59 -30.89 7.53 -22.92
CA GLY A 59 -30.11 6.36 -23.28
C GLY A 59 -28.63 6.41 -22.87
N SER A 60 -27.83 5.48 -23.40
CA SER A 60 -26.38 5.47 -23.20
C SER A 60 -25.73 6.55 -24.06
N SER A 61 -25.16 7.58 -23.44
CA SER A 61 -24.32 8.54 -24.18
C SER A 61 -23.01 7.86 -24.61
N ASP A 62 -22.48 8.19 -25.80
CA ASP A 62 -21.18 7.68 -26.27
C ASP A 62 -20.01 8.03 -25.35
N TYR A 63 -20.09 9.16 -24.64
CA TYR A 63 -19.06 9.59 -23.70
C TYR A 63 -19.07 8.70 -22.46
N TYR A 64 -20.20 8.63 -21.76
CA TYR A 64 -20.29 7.83 -20.53
C TYR A 64 -20.29 6.32 -20.81
N LYS A 65 -20.88 5.77 -21.88
CA LYS A 65 -20.99 4.30 -22.12
C LYS A 65 -21.57 3.53 -20.93
N VAL A 66 -22.75 3.94 -20.46
CA VAL A 66 -23.48 3.22 -19.42
C VAL A 66 -24.41 2.21 -20.09
N ASP A 67 -23.95 0.98 -20.25
CA ASP A 67 -24.66 -0.04 -21.05
C ASP A 67 -25.70 -0.83 -20.23
N SER A 68 -25.67 -0.74 -18.90
CA SER A 68 -26.60 -1.45 -18.02
C SER A 68 -26.81 -0.75 -16.68
N ILE A 69 -27.90 -1.10 -15.99
CA ILE A 69 -28.17 -0.63 -14.63
C ILE A 69 -27.05 -1.04 -13.66
N ASN A 70 -26.45 -2.22 -13.86
CA ASN A 70 -25.33 -2.68 -13.03
C ASN A 70 -24.09 -1.81 -13.25
N GLU A 71 -23.85 -1.34 -14.48
CA GLU A 71 -22.77 -0.41 -14.78
C GLU A 71 -23.01 0.97 -14.15
N LEU A 72 -24.26 1.44 -14.17
CA LEU A 72 -24.65 2.67 -13.47
C LEU A 72 -24.37 2.56 -11.95
N ARG A 73 -24.76 1.44 -11.33
CA ARG A 73 -24.50 1.17 -9.91
C ARG A 73 -23.01 1.15 -9.59
N ARG A 74 -22.19 0.51 -10.44
CA ARG A 74 -20.73 0.45 -10.28
C ARG A 74 -20.11 1.86 -10.30
N ARG A 75 -20.55 2.71 -11.22
CA ARG A 75 -20.05 4.09 -11.37
C ARG A 75 -20.44 5.01 -10.23
N ILE A 76 -21.65 4.86 -9.71
CA ILE A 76 -22.08 5.60 -8.51
C ILE A 76 -21.21 5.21 -7.32
N CYS A 77 -20.94 3.92 -7.12
CA CYS A 77 -20.00 3.48 -6.10
C CYS A 77 -18.60 4.11 -6.32
N TYR A 78 -18.09 4.12 -7.56
CA TYR A 78 -16.78 4.73 -7.87
C TYR A 78 -16.72 6.24 -7.60
N VAL A 79 -17.76 7.01 -7.99
CA VAL A 79 -17.78 8.47 -7.82
C VAL A 79 -17.90 8.86 -6.34
N VAL A 80 -18.67 8.08 -5.57
CA VAL A 80 -18.93 8.37 -4.16
C VAL A 80 -17.82 7.84 -3.24
N ASP A 81 -17.08 6.82 -3.65
CA ASP A 81 -16.06 6.21 -2.80
C ASP A 81 -14.88 7.14 -2.48
N ASN A 82 -14.70 7.45 -1.19
CA ASN A 82 -13.59 8.28 -0.73
C ASN A 82 -12.23 7.59 -0.81
N HIS A 83 -12.18 6.25 -0.84
CA HIS A 83 -10.94 5.48 -0.85
C HIS A 83 -10.69 4.78 -2.20
N ARG A 84 -11.19 5.37 -3.29
CA ARG A 84 -11.01 4.84 -4.66
C ARG A 84 -9.54 4.72 -5.06
N ASP A 85 -8.72 5.61 -4.50
CA ASP A 85 -7.28 5.64 -4.69
C ASP A 85 -6.63 4.33 -4.23
N PHE A 86 -7.22 3.56 -3.32
CA PHE A 86 -6.65 2.28 -2.87
C PHE A 86 -6.47 1.24 -3.97
N GLN A 87 -7.24 1.36 -5.06
CA GLN A 87 -7.21 0.46 -6.22
C GLN A 87 -6.32 0.95 -7.37
N GLU A 88 -6.08 2.26 -7.43
CA GLU A 88 -5.30 2.89 -8.50
C GLU A 88 -3.80 2.55 -8.33
N ASP A 89 -3.02 2.55 -9.41
CA ASP A 89 -1.57 2.65 -9.25
C ASP A 89 -1.20 4.10 -8.98
N ILE A 90 -0.12 4.31 -8.24
CA ILE A 90 0.45 5.64 -8.09
C ILE A 90 1.35 5.89 -9.30
N ASP A 91 0.97 6.86 -10.13
CA ASP A 91 1.79 7.35 -11.23
C ASP A 91 2.75 8.45 -10.70
N LEU A 92 4.06 8.28 -10.94
CA LEU A 92 5.06 9.27 -10.57
C LEU A 92 4.94 10.54 -11.40
N ALA A 93 4.58 10.43 -12.68
CA ALA A 93 4.40 11.58 -13.55
C ALA A 93 3.26 12.44 -13.03
N GLU A 94 2.11 11.85 -12.67
CA GLU A 94 1.00 12.56 -12.04
C GLU A 94 1.42 13.23 -10.73
N ALA A 95 2.26 12.58 -9.91
CA ALA A 95 2.79 13.19 -8.69
C ALA A 95 3.59 14.47 -8.97
N VAL A 96 4.42 14.44 -10.02
CA VAL A 96 5.33 15.53 -10.39
C VAL A 96 4.58 16.66 -11.09
N GLU A 97 3.57 16.35 -11.89
CA GLU A 97 2.71 17.35 -12.55
C GLU A 97 2.00 18.27 -11.55
N THR A 98 1.68 17.77 -10.35
CA THR A 98 1.07 18.59 -9.30
C THR A 98 2.03 19.62 -8.67
N VAL A 99 3.33 19.54 -8.97
CA VAL A 99 4.34 20.50 -8.46
C VAL A 99 4.43 21.70 -9.40
N PRO A 100 4.07 22.92 -8.95
CA PRO A 100 4.11 24.10 -9.81
C PRO A 100 5.54 24.42 -10.30
N ALA A 101 5.62 25.01 -11.50
CA ALA A 101 6.82 25.49 -12.23
C ALA A 101 7.78 24.44 -12.83
N ILE A 102 7.94 23.25 -12.24
CA ILE A 102 8.91 22.24 -12.72
C ILE A 102 8.22 20.95 -13.20
N GLY A 103 6.95 20.76 -12.82
CA GLY A 103 6.21 19.51 -12.98
C GLY A 103 6.17 18.98 -14.40
N GLN A 104 5.80 19.79 -15.39
CA GLN A 104 5.59 19.31 -16.77
C GLN A 104 6.90 18.86 -17.45
N ALA A 105 8.00 19.59 -17.26
CA ALA A 105 9.29 19.23 -17.87
C ALA A 105 9.89 17.97 -17.21
N CYS A 106 9.73 17.83 -15.89
CA CYS A 106 10.21 16.65 -15.18
C CYS A 106 9.29 15.44 -15.34
N ALA A 107 7.99 15.62 -15.55
CA ALA A 107 7.03 14.52 -15.72
C ALA A 107 7.44 13.53 -16.80
N VAL A 108 8.01 14.00 -17.92
CA VAL A 108 8.54 13.13 -18.99
C VAL A 108 9.70 12.27 -18.50
N ILE A 109 10.66 12.86 -17.77
CA ILE A 109 11.82 12.15 -17.22
C ILE A 109 11.37 11.10 -16.21
N PHE A 110 10.42 11.45 -15.33
CA PHE A 110 9.86 10.52 -14.36
C PHE A 110 9.03 9.43 -15.02
N GLY A 111 8.28 9.74 -16.07
CA GLY A 111 7.53 8.75 -16.85
C GLY A 111 8.47 7.73 -17.52
N VAL A 112 9.59 8.17 -18.09
CA VAL A 112 10.62 7.27 -18.65
C VAL A 112 11.27 6.43 -17.55
N ALA A 113 11.64 7.05 -16.42
CA ALA A 113 12.22 6.32 -15.29
C ALA A 113 11.26 5.27 -14.73
N GLU A 114 9.97 5.62 -14.62
CA GLU A 114 8.91 4.71 -14.21
C GLU A 114 8.75 3.57 -15.22
N MET A 115 8.75 3.85 -16.53
CA MET A 115 8.73 2.79 -17.54
C MET A 115 9.92 1.85 -17.42
N VAL A 116 11.15 2.37 -17.25
CA VAL A 116 12.35 1.55 -17.06
C VAL A 116 12.22 0.68 -15.82
N ILE A 117 11.78 1.24 -14.69
CA ILE A 117 11.51 0.51 -13.45
C ILE A 117 10.49 -0.60 -13.71
N ARG A 118 9.36 -0.28 -14.34
CA ARG A 118 8.30 -1.26 -14.65
C ARG A 118 8.81 -2.39 -15.56
N VAL A 119 9.59 -2.07 -16.60
CA VAL A 119 10.20 -3.05 -17.51
C VAL A 119 11.22 -3.93 -16.78
N MET A 120 12.16 -3.32 -16.04
CA MET A 120 13.17 -4.06 -15.28
C MET A 120 12.55 -5.00 -14.25
N PHE A 121 11.45 -4.58 -13.65
CA PHE A 121 10.75 -5.34 -12.62
C PHE A 121 9.59 -6.19 -13.16
N ARG A 122 9.41 -6.25 -14.49
CA ARG A 122 8.29 -6.94 -15.16
C ARG A 122 6.94 -6.64 -14.52
N ILE A 123 6.76 -5.39 -14.09
CA ILE A 123 5.48 -4.91 -13.56
C ILE A 123 4.59 -4.70 -14.78
N PRO A 124 3.47 -5.43 -14.91
CA PRO A 124 2.58 -5.29 -16.04
C PRO A 124 2.11 -3.84 -16.14
N TYR A 125 2.14 -3.29 -17.35
CA TYR A 125 1.52 -2.01 -17.64
C TYR A 125 0.01 -2.23 -17.67
N HIS A 126 -0.60 -2.20 -16.48
CA HIS A 126 -2.04 -2.24 -16.34
C HIS A 126 -2.56 -0.82 -16.56
N ASP A 127 -3.07 -0.55 -17.76
CA ASP A 127 -3.96 0.58 -17.99
C ASP A 127 -5.24 0.33 -17.19
N ALA A 128 -5.24 0.68 -15.90
CA ALA A 128 -6.44 0.67 -15.08
C ALA A 128 -7.54 1.57 -15.69
N ALA A 129 -7.14 2.53 -16.53
CA ALA A 129 -8.03 3.36 -17.33
C ALA A 129 -8.70 2.60 -18.50
N SER A 130 -8.07 1.58 -19.08
CA SER A 130 -8.60 0.88 -20.26
C SER A 130 -9.50 -0.31 -19.91
N GLU A 131 -9.26 -0.98 -18.78
CA GLU A 131 -10.05 -2.17 -18.43
C GLU A 131 -11.44 -1.83 -17.89
N ASN A 132 -11.71 -0.65 -17.32
CA ASN A 132 -12.95 -0.42 -16.57
C ASN A 132 -13.81 0.80 -16.92
N ASP A 133 -13.37 1.76 -17.74
CA ASP A 133 -14.12 2.98 -18.13
C ASP A 133 -14.79 3.79 -16.97
N LEU A 134 -14.57 3.40 -15.70
CA LEU A 134 -15.14 4.03 -14.50
C LEU A 134 -14.66 5.48 -14.35
N TRP A 135 -13.48 5.80 -14.90
CA TRP A 135 -12.91 7.15 -14.92
C TRP A 135 -13.79 8.18 -15.63
N ARG A 136 -14.68 7.72 -16.53
CA ARG A 136 -15.60 8.60 -17.26
C ARG A 136 -16.71 9.19 -16.40
N GLY A 137 -16.86 8.71 -15.16
CA GLY A 137 -17.77 9.29 -14.18
C GLY A 137 -19.25 9.10 -14.54
N LEU A 138 -20.06 10.12 -14.19
CA LEU A 138 -21.51 10.14 -14.32
C LEU A 138 -21.99 11.43 -14.98
N PRO A 139 -23.12 11.42 -15.71
CA PRO A 139 -23.77 12.63 -16.22
C PRO A 139 -24.06 13.66 -15.13
N VAL A 140 -24.47 13.19 -13.94
CA VAL A 140 -24.70 14.04 -12.77
C VAL A 140 -23.86 13.53 -11.61
N GLU A 141 -22.86 14.32 -11.21
CA GLU A 141 -22.01 14.03 -10.04
C GLU A 141 -22.43 14.81 -8.79
N LEU A 142 -23.24 15.87 -8.96
CA LEU A 142 -23.64 16.79 -7.88
C LEU A 142 -25.17 16.93 -7.83
N VAL A 143 -25.70 16.86 -6.60
CA VAL A 143 -27.13 17.02 -6.35
C VAL A 143 -27.42 18.46 -5.95
N SER A 144 -28.40 19.06 -6.62
CA SER A 144 -28.92 20.40 -6.35
C SER A 144 -30.02 20.37 -5.29
N CYS A 145 -30.01 21.32 -4.37
CA CYS A 145 -31.07 21.58 -3.43
C CYS A 145 -32.40 21.81 -4.18
N PRO A 146 -33.52 21.21 -3.75
CA PRO A 146 -34.78 21.36 -4.47
C PRO A 146 -35.35 22.77 -4.31
N GLN A 147 -35.08 23.43 -3.17
CA GLN A 147 -35.58 24.75 -2.81
C GLN A 147 -34.81 25.90 -3.48
N CYS A 148 -33.48 25.91 -3.37
CA CYS A 148 -32.66 27.03 -3.89
C CYS A 148 -31.89 26.72 -5.18
N LYS A 149 -32.00 25.48 -5.70
CA LYS A 149 -31.27 24.97 -6.88
C LYS A 149 -29.74 24.99 -6.80
N LYS A 150 -29.14 25.53 -5.74
CA LYS A 150 -27.69 25.45 -5.48
C LYS A 150 -27.27 24.02 -5.12
N PHE A 151 -26.04 23.65 -5.41
CA PHE A 151 -25.52 22.31 -5.07
C PHE A 151 -25.46 22.11 -3.56
N ILE A 152 -25.98 20.98 -3.07
CA ILE A 152 -26.01 20.65 -1.63
C ILE A 152 -24.60 20.71 -1.04
N LYS A 153 -23.61 20.29 -1.83
CA LYS A 153 -22.19 20.42 -1.55
C LYS A 153 -21.49 20.97 -2.79
N ASN A 154 -20.68 22.02 -2.64
CA ASN A 154 -19.90 22.61 -3.75
C ASN A 154 -18.73 21.72 -4.21
N ARG A 155 -18.48 20.61 -3.51
CA ARG A 155 -17.46 19.61 -3.85
C ARG A 155 -18.14 18.27 -4.06
N ARG A 156 -17.52 17.40 -4.86
CA ARG A 156 -17.95 16.01 -5.07
C ARG A 156 -18.27 15.35 -3.72
N PHE A 157 -19.43 14.70 -3.69
CA PHE A 157 -19.86 13.96 -2.51
C PHE A 157 -18.99 12.71 -2.37
N THR A 158 -18.41 12.50 -1.18
CA THR A 158 -17.60 11.33 -0.89
C THR A 158 -18.09 10.67 0.39
N TRP A 159 -18.16 9.34 0.38
CA TRP A 159 -18.60 8.51 1.50
C TRP A 159 -17.43 7.71 2.08
N ASN A 160 -17.43 7.53 3.39
CA ASN A 160 -16.56 6.63 4.12
C ASN A 160 -17.24 6.11 5.38
N ASN A 161 -16.86 4.93 5.85
CA ASN A 161 -17.37 4.34 7.10
C ASN A 161 -16.75 4.96 8.37
N GLY A 162 -16.18 6.18 8.29
CA GLY A 162 -15.57 6.85 9.45
C GLY A 162 -14.32 6.19 10.05
N SER A 163 -13.85 5.07 9.50
CA SER A 163 -12.72 4.30 10.04
C SER A 163 -11.42 5.11 10.07
N TYR A 164 -10.88 5.34 11.26
CA TYR A 164 -9.60 6.01 11.43
C TYR A 164 -8.46 5.25 10.76
N ALA A 165 -8.48 3.90 10.77
CA ALA A 165 -7.44 3.08 10.16
C ALA A 165 -7.31 3.32 8.65
N LEU A 166 -8.43 3.36 7.92
CA LEU A 166 -8.43 3.63 6.48
C LEU A 166 -8.05 5.08 6.19
N ARG A 167 -8.47 6.04 7.04
CA ARG A 167 -8.06 7.44 6.92
C ARG A 167 -6.55 7.62 7.10
N PHE A 168 -5.96 6.99 8.12
CA PHE A 168 -4.51 7.01 8.33
C PHE A 168 -3.78 6.35 7.17
N TYR A 169 -4.29 5.23 6.66
CA TYR A 169 -3.69 4.56 5.51
C TYR A 169 -3.75 5.41 4.23
N LYS A 170 -4.85 6.17 4.02
CA LYS A 170 -4.95 7.14 2.92
C LYS A 170 -3.90 8.23 3.03
N ILE A 171 -3.72 8.81 4.22
CA ILE A 171 -2.69 9.82 4.47
C ILE A 171 -1.30 9.21 4.24
N TYR A 172 -1.05 8.00 4.75
CA TYR A 172 0.18 7.26 4.53
C TYR A 172 0.47 7.06 3.03
N ARG A 173 -0.54 6.68 2.25
CA ARG A 173 -0.41 6.47 0.81
C ARG A 173 -0.03 7.77 0.09
N ILE A 174 -0.70 8.87 0.39
CA ILE A 174 -0.38 10.20 -0.16
C ILE A 174 1.04 10.61 0.23
N PHE A 175 1.42 10.46 1.51
CA PHE A 175 2.77 10.74 1.98
C PHE A 175 3.82 9.88 1.26
N SER A 176 3.54 8.59 1.09
CA SER A 176 4.44 7.64 0.44
C SER A 176 4.68 7.99 -1.03
N LYS A 177 3.65 8.49 -1.74
CA LYS A 177 3.75 9.01 -3.10
C LYS A 177 4.81 10.11 -3.17
N TYR A 178 4.68 11.17 -2.39
CA TYR A 178 5.61 12.29 -2.42
C TYR A 178 7.02 11.93 -1.96
N VAL A 179 7.16 11.12 -0.90
CA VAL A 179 8.49 10.67 -0.42
C VAL A 179 9.19 9.84 -1.47
N ALA A 180 8.49 8.91 -2.12
CA ALA A 180 9.07 8.09 -3.16
C ALA A 180 9.41 8.90 -4.42
N THR A 181 8.57 9.86 -4.82
CA THR A 181 8.90 10.81 -5.90
C THR A 181 10.18 11.59 -5.59
N GLY A 182 10.29 12.14 -4.37
CA GLY A 182 11.51 12.82 -3.93
C GLY A 182 12.73 11.90 -3.86
N PHE A 183 12.54 10.64 -3.47
CA PHE A 183 13.60 9.64 -3.45
C PHE A 183 14.08 9.27 -4.86
N VAL A 184 13.17 9.07 -5.81
CA VAL A 184 13.51 8.81 -7.22
C VAL A 184 14.20 10.03 -7.82
N PHE A 185 13.73 11.25 -7.51
CA PHE A 185 14.41 12.48 -7.91
C PHE A 185 15.86 12.49 -7.41
N TRP A 186 16.08 12.24 -6.12
CA TRP A 186 17.39 12.23 -5.51
C TRP A 186 18.30 11.14 -6.10
N LEU A 187 17.74 9.97 -6.41
CA LEU A 187 18.44 8.85 -7.00
C LEU A 187 18.85 9.11 -8.46
N LEU A 188 18.02 9.81 -9.23
CA LEU A 188 18.28 10.22 -10.62
C LEU A 188 19.21 11.43 -10.73
N TYR A 189 19.04 12.41 -9.84
CA TYR A 189 19.92 13.58 -9.75
C TYR A 189 21.34 13.18 -9.33
N SER A 190 21.43 12.19 -8.46
CA SER A 190 22.69 11.55 -8.10
C SER A 190 23.07 10.46 -9.10
N ASN A 191 24.28 9.92 -9.00
CA ASN A 191 24.59 8.68 -9.69
C ASN A 191 23.82 7.49 -9.04
N PRO A 192 22.93 6.80 -9.77
CA PRO A 192 22.03 5.79 -9.21
C PRO A 192 22.80 4.60 -8.64
N TRP A 193 23.88 4.17 -9.30
CA TRP A 193 24.72 3.06 -8.86
C TRP A 193 25.42 3.37 -7.53
N LYS A 194 25.92 4.60 -7.38
CA LYS A 194 26.52 5.07 -6.12
C LYS A 194 25.51 5.06 -4.98
N GLN A 195 24.30 5.57 -5.22
CA GLN A 195 23.28 5.63 -4.18
C GLN A 195 22.75 4.25 -3.81
N LEU A 196 22.53 3.36 -4.79
CA LEU A 196 22.14 1.98 -4.54
C LEU A 196 23.18 1.24 -3.70
N LEU A 197 24.48 1.46 -3.94
CA LEU A 197 25.55 0.86 -3.15
C LEU A 197 25.53 1.37 -1.71
N LYS A 198 25.37 2.69 -1.52
CA LYS A 198 25.25 3.31 -0.19
C LYS A 198 24.02 2.83 0.57
N ILE A 199 22.87 2.70 -0.11
CA ILE A 199 21.65 2.14 0.46
C ILE A 199 21.89 0.68 0.85
N GLY A 200 22.48 -0.13 -0.04
CA GLY A 200 22.85 -1.50 0.25
C GLY A 200 23.70 -1.64 1.51
N LEU A 201 24.79 -0.88 1.60
CA LEU A 201 25.67 -0.86 2.78
C LEU A 201 24.94 -0.38 4.04
N TRP A 202 24.18 0.72 3.94
CA TRP A 202 23.42 1.25 5.06
C TRP A 202 22.43 0.21 5.61
N THR A 203 21.77 -0.53 4.72
CA THR A 203 20.75 -1.53 5.08
C THR A 203 21.35 -2.78 5.69
N LEU A 204 22.47 -3.27 5.15
CA LEU A 204 23.26 -4.35 5.74
C LEU A 204 23.70 -3.99 7.16
N ARG A 205 24.22 -2.77 7.38
CA ARG A 205 24.61 -2.26 8.70
C ARG A 205 23.45 -2.11 9.70
N GLN A 206 22.21 -2.02 9.24
CA GLN A 206 21.06 -2.02 10.17
C GLN A 206 20.75 -3.41 10.71
N VAL A 207 21.08 -4.48 9.96
CA VAL A 207 20.69 -5.85 10.30
C VAL A 207 21.87 -6.62 10.90
N PHE A 208 23.05 -6.51 10.31
CA PHE A 208 24.24 -7.24 10.71
C PHE A 208 25.20 -6.32 11.49
N PRO A 209 25.66 -6.72 12.68
CA PRO A 209 26.76 -6.04 13.37
C PRO A 209 28.08 -6.16 12.61
N GLU A 210 29.03 -5.27 12.92
CA GLU A 210 30.26 -5.07 12.15
C GLU A 210 31.13 -6.35 12.05
N SER A 211 31.32 -7.08 13.15
CA SER A 211 32.09 -8.33 13.16
C SER A 211 31.48 -9.41 12.24
N VAL A 212 30.15 -9.49 12.18
CA VAL A 212 29.41 -10.39 11.28
C VAL A 212 29.51 -9.90 9.84
N LEU A 213 29.48 -8.58 9.60
CA LEU A 213 29.68 -8.00 8.26
C LEU A 213 31.08 -8.25 7.72
N GLN A 214 32.11 -8.15 8.56
CA GLN A 214 33.49 -8.46 8.19
C GLN A 214 33.62 -9.91 7.71
N LEU A 215 32.91 -10.84 8.38
CA LEU A 215 32.86 -12.24 7.99
C LEU A 215 32.07 -12.47 6.68
N ILE A 216 30.92 -11.82 6.52
CA ILE A 216 30.06 -11.96 5.32
C ILE A 216 30.73 -11.40 4.06
N LEU A 217 31.33 -10.21 4.19
CA LEU A 217 31.92 -9.48 3.06
C LEU A 217 33.38 -9.83 2.84
N GLU A 218 34.02 -10.55 3.77
CA GLU A 218 35.45 -10.89 3.75
C GLU A 218 36.34 -9.65 3.70
N ILE A 219 35.94 -8.59 4.42
CA ILE A 219 36.62 -7.28 4.44
C ILE A 219 36.97 -6.93 5.90
N PRO A 220 38.13 -6.31 6.17
CA PRO A 220 38.55 -5.97 7.54
C PRO A 220 37.67 -4.91 8.22
N ASN A 221 37.05 -3.99 7.47
CA ASN A 221 36.14 -2.97 8.01
C ASN A 221 35.20 -2.46 6.91
N THR A 222 33.91 -2.34 7.19
CA THR A 222 32.93 -1.79 6.24
C THR A 222 33.19 -0.31 5.94
N ALA A 223 33.87 0.44 6.81
CA ALA A 223 34.25 1.84 6.56
C ALA A 223 35.15 1.98 5.32
N ALA A 224 35.93 0.94 4.98
CA ALA A 224 36.73 0.93 3.75
C ALA A 224 35.83 1.00 2.50
N LEU A 225 34.66 0.33 2.52
CA LEU A 225 33.69 0.36 1.42
C LEU A 225 33.08 1.75 1.21
N ASP A 226 32.98 2.56 2.26
CA ASP A 226 32.50 3.95 2.13
C ASP A 226 33.45 4.79 1.25
N VAL A 227 34.76 4.53 1.34
CA VAL A 227 35.78 5.16 0.48
C VAL A 227 35.60 4.71 -0.98
N TYR A 228 35.35 3.42 -1.22
CA TYR A 228 35.07 2.92 -2.57
C TYR A 228 33.76 3.50 -3.15
N THR A 229 32.78 3.84 -2.31
CA THR A 229 31.54 4.48 -2.79
C THR A 229 31.72 5.93 -3.25
N SER A 230 32.89 6.54 -3.02
CA SER A 230 33.13 7.94 -3.35
C SER A 230 33.26 8.20 -4.85
N SER A 231 33.76 7.24 -5.64
CA SER A 231 34.01 7.38 -7.08
C SER A 231 33.55 6.18 -7.91
N MET A 232 33.11 6.40 -9.14
CA MET A 232 32.67 5.33 -10.06
C MET A 232 33.75 4.28 -10.38
N PRO A 233 35.01 4.65 -10.67
CA PRO A 233 36.05 3.65 -10.94
C PRO A 233 36.31 2.75 -9.73
N ALA A 234 36.21 3.30 -8.52
CA ALA A 234 36.40 2.53 -7.30
C ALA A 234 35.28 1.51 -7.07
N ILE A 235 34.03 1.82 -7.45
CA ILE A 235 32.91 0.88 -7.39
C ILE A 235 33.11 -0.30 -8.34
N GLN A 236 33.65 -0.06 -9.54
CA GLN A 236 33.92 -1.12 -10.52
C GLN A 236 34.96 -2.13 -10.06
N ASN A 237 35.85 -1.72 -9.15
CA ASN A 237 36.87 -2.58 -8.57
C ASN A 237 36.34 -3.49 -7.44
N ILE A 238 35.09 -3.31 -6.99
CA ILE A 238 34.50 -4.17 -5.97
C ILE A 238 34.18 -5.54 -6.61
N PRO A 239 34.67 -6.66 -6.02
CA PRO A 239 34.38 -8.00 -6.52
C PRO A 239 32.88 -8.22 -6.73
N SER A 240 32.51 -8.85 -7.85
CA SER A 240 31.11 -9.08 -8.25
C SER A 240 30.27 -9.76 -7.17
N LYS A 241 30.88 -10.68 -6.41
CA LYS A 241 30.24 -11.38 -5.28
C LYS A 241 29.86 -10.43 -4.14
N ILE A 242 30.75 -9.51 -3.77
CA ILE A 242 30.52 -8.51 -2.71
C ILE A 242 29.49 -7.49 -3.20
N SER A 243 29.62 -7.04 -4.44
CA SER A 243 28.62 -6.19 -5.09
C SER A 243 27.23 -6.84 -5.08
N PHE A 244 27.11 -8.13 -5.38
CA PHE A 244 25.83 -8.84 -5.31
C PHE A 244 25.25 -8.87 -3.89
N LEU A 245 26.06 -9.11 -2.86
CA LEU A 245 25.60 -9.12 -1.47
C LEU A 245 25.09 -7.74 -1.02
N ILE A 246 25.74 -6.67 -1.47
CA ILE A 246 25.38 -5.29 -1.13
C ILE A 246 24.14 -4.84 -1.91
N PHE A 247 24.16 -4.93 -3.24
CA PHE A 247 23.04 -4.51 -4.08
C PHE A 247 21.82 -5.43 -3.94
N GLY A 248 22.05 -6.72 -3.69
CA GLY A 248 21.01 -7.72 -3.57
C GLY A 248 20.22 -7.62 -2.27
N PHE A 249 20.78 -7.07 -1.19
CA PHE A 249 20.10 -7.06 0.12
C PHE A 249 18.84 -6.18 0.16
N PRO A 250 18.86 -4.91 -0.31
CA PRO A 250 17.64 -4.11 -0.40
C PRO A 250 16.56 -4.77 -1.26
N ILE A 251 17.00 -5.40 -2.35
CA ILE A 251 16.11 -6.07 -3.31
C ILE A 251 15.48 -7.32 -2.69
N TYR A 252 16.27 -8.13 -1.99
CA TYR A 252 15.82 -9.28 -1.22
C TYR A 252 14.75 -8.87 -0.19
N LEU A 253 15.02 -7.81 0.57
CA LEU A 253 14.09 -7.35 1.60
C LEU A 253 12.81 -6.77 0.99
N ALA A 254 12.91 -6.00 -0.11
CA ALA A 254 11.74 -5.54 -0.86
C ALA A 254 10.88 -6.72 -1.35
N GLY A 255 11.52 -7.80 -1.82
CA GLY A 255 10.85 -9.04 -2.19
C GLY A 255 10.12 -9.74 -1.03
N LEU A 256 10.65 -9.67 0.19
CA LEU A 256 9.99 -10.20 1.39
C LEU A 256 8.78 -9.37 1.84
N ILE A 257 8.88 -8.04 1.68
CA ILE A 257 7.90 -7.06 2.16
C ILE A 257 6.70 -6.94 1.21
N CYS A 258 6.93 -6.97 -0.11
CA CYS A 258 5.89 -6.65 -1.08
C CYS A 258 5.27 -7.85 -1.82
N GLY A 259 6.02 -8.94 -2.05
CA GLY A 259 5.54 -10.07 -2.86
C GLY A 259 5.14 -9.67 -4.31
N PRO A 260 4.85 -10.63 -5.21
CA PRO A 260 5.67 -11.75 -5.59
C PRO A 260 6.35 -11.63 -6.98
N VAL A 261 6.18 -10.59 -7.81
CA VAL A 261 6.55 -10.72 -9.24
C VAL A 261 7.97 -10.27 -9.59
N ALA A 262 8.42 -9.10 -9.14
CA ALA A 262 9.70 -8.53 -9.61
C ALA A 262 10.96 -9.19 -9.03
N PHE A 263 10.85 -9.77 -7.83
CA PHE A 263 12.01 -10.18 -7.02
C PHE A 263 11.98 -11.65 -6.58
N ALA A 264 11.10 -12.46 -7.17
CA ALA A 264 10.91 -13.86 -6.78
C ALA A 264 12.22 -14.66 -6.82
N ALA A 265 13.01 -14.49 -7.87
CA ALA A 265 14.29 -15.20 -8.02
C ALA A 265 15.31 -14.77 -6.95
N ILE A 266 15.41 -13.47 -6.68
CA ILE A 266 16.35 -12.92 -5.69
C ILE A 266 15.96 -13.34 -4.26
N LYS A 267 14.65 -13.49 -3.98
CA LYS A 267 14.17 -14.03 -2.71
C LYS A 267 14.76 -15.41 -2.39
N TYR A 268 15.01 -16.24 -3.39
CA TYR A 268 15.60 -17.57 -3.22
C TYR A 268 17.12 -17.58 -3.39
N ALA A 269 17.65 -16.81 -4.35
CA ALA A 269 19.08 -16.77 -4.63
C ALA A 269 19.89 -16.10 -3.50
N TYR A 270 19.37 -15.00 -2.94
CA TYR A 270 20.12 -14.21 -1.95
C TYR A 270 20.43 -14.98 -0.64
N PRO A 271 19.45 -15.62 0.04
CA PRO A 271 19.74 -16.41 1.24
C PRO A 271 20.75 -17.53 1.00
N TRP A 272 20.73 -18.13 -0.18
CA TRP A 272 21.68 -19.18 -0.56
C TRP A 272 23.10 -18.62 -0.67
N THR A 273 23.29 -17.51 -1.38
CA THR A 273 24.62 -16.86 -1.46
C THR A 273 25.15 -16.41 -0.10
N LEU A 274 24.26 -15.92 0.78
CA LEU A 274 24.62 -15.52 2.14
C LEU A 274 25.03 -16.74 2.99
N ALA A 275 24.31 -17.86 2.87
CA ALA A 275 24.63 -19.11 3.57
C ALA A 275 25.99 -19.69 3.14
N VAL A 276 26.33 -19.64 1.85
CA VAL A 276 27.63 -20.07 1.35
C VAL A 276 28.77 -19.25 1.98
N GLN A 277 28.61 -17.93 2.12
CA GLN A 277 29.60 -17.08 2.78
C GLN A 277 29.71 -17.31 4.28
N CYS A 278 28.58 -17.57 4.93
CA CYS A 278 28.56 -17.82 6.37
C CYS A 278 28.90 -19.27 6.75
N SER A 279 29.32 -20.11 5.80
CA SER A 279 29.60 -21.53 6.03
C SER A 279 30.62 -21.81 7.14
N LYS A 280 31.49 -20.84 7.44
CA LYS A 280 32.50 -20.92 8.50
C LYS A 280 31.93 -20.74 9.92
N SER A 281 30.76 -20.10 10.07
CA SER A 281 30.08 -19.94 11.37
C SER A 281 28.79 -20.78 11.40
N PRO A 282 28.72 -21.84 12.23
CA PRO A 282 27.54 -22.70 12.31
C PRO A 282 26.31 -21.94 12.82
N ILE A 283 26.52 -20.92 13.66
CA ILE A 283 25.45 -20.10 14.25
C ILE A 283 24.78 -19.25 13.18
N LEU A 284 25.58 -18.57 12.35
CA LEU A 284 25.07 -17.76 11.25
C LEU A 284 24.34 -18.61 10.21
N LEU A 285 24.82 -19.82 9.92
CA LEU A 285 24.15 -20.76 9.02
C LEU A 285 22.78 -21.19 9.57
N LYS A 286 22.69 -21.54 10.87
CA LYS A 286 21.42 -21.84 11.53
C LYS A 286 20.46 -20.64 11.54
N MET A 287 20.98 -19.43 11.72
CA MET A 287 20.18 -18.21 11.65
C MET A 287 19.62 -17.96 10.25
N ILE A 288 20.43 -18.10 9.20
CA ILE A 288 20.00 -17.89 7.81
C ILE A 288 18.95 -18.94 7.40
N THR A 289 19.14 -20.19 7.80
CA THR A 289 18.15 -21.26 7.55
C THR A 289 16.85 -21.00 8.31
N PHE A 290 16.91 -20.55 9.57
CA PHE A 290 15.74 -20.11 10.32
C PHE A 290 15.03 -18.91 9.64
N GLN A 291 15.78 -17.89 9.23
CA GLN A 291 15.24 -16.73 8.52
C GLN A 291 14.55 -17.16 7.23
N TYR A 292 15.17 -18.05 6.46
CA TYR A 292 14.59 -18.59 5.23
C TYR A 292 13.28 -19.34 5.52
N LEU A 293 13.27 -20.22 6.53
CA LEU A 293 12.09 -20.97 6.94
C LEU A 293 10.97 -20.04 7.46
N ALA A 294 11.29 -19.07 8.30
CA ALA A 294 10.35 -18.07 8.78
C ALA A 294 9.79 -17.22 7.62
N SER A 295 10.64 -16.80 6.68
CA SER A 295 10.21 -16.01 5.52
C SER A 295 9.31 -16.78 4.56
N THR A 296 9.56 -18.07 4.37
CA THR A 296 8.73 -18.95 3.54
C THR A 296 7.38 -19.20 4.22
N LEU A 297 7.36 -19.48 5.52
CA LEU A 297 6.13 -19.57 6.32
C LEU A 297 5.34 -18.25 6.26
N LEU A 298 5.98 -17.10 6.48
CA LEU A 298 5.35 -15.78 6.40
C LEU A 298 4.89 -15.41 4.98
N SER A 299 5.41 -16.05 3.94
CA SER A 299 4.90 -15.87 2.58
C SER A 299 3.71 -16.77 2.25
N LYS A 300 3.59 -17.92 2.91
CA LYS A 300 2.44 -18.84 2.79
C LYS A 300 1.30 -18.51 3.77
N PHE A 301 1.59 -17.88 4.90
CA PHE A 301 0.59 -17.54 5.91
C PHE A 301 -0.50 -16.59 5.39
N PRO A 302 -0.18 -15.50 4.66
CA PRO A 302 -1.19 -14.68 4.02
C PRO A 302 -2.04 -15.51 3.08
N THR A 303 -1.49 -16.48 2.34
CA THR A 303 -2.28 -17.22 1.34
C THR A 303 -3.43 -18.02 1.96
N LEU A 304 -3.25 -18.59 3.15
CA LEU A 304 -4.29 -19.34 3.85
C LEU A 304 -5.42 -18.43 4.37
N ILE A 305 -5.04 -17.30 4.94
CA ILE A 305 -5.99 -16.32 5.51
C ILE A 305 -6.68 -15.54 4.39
N TRP A 306 -5.94 -15.23 3.32
CA TRP A 306 -6.41 -14.50 2.14
C TRP A 306 -7.42 -15.31 1.33
N CYS A 307 -7.38 -16.63 1.36
CA CYS A 307 -8.45 -17.44 0.77
C CYS A 307 -9.82 -17.07 1.35
N ARG A 308 -9.92 -16.76 2.66
CA ARG A 308 -11.19 -16.36 3.27
C ARG A 308 -11.63 -14.96 2.85
N THR A 309 -10.75 -13.97 2.86
CA THR A 309 -11.09 -12.62 2.38
C THR A 309 -11.35 -12.59 0.88
N TYR A 310 -10.64 -13.39 0.10
CA TYR A 310 -10.89 -13.57 -1.33
C TYR A 310 -12.27 -14.18 -1.59
N GLN A 311 -12.66 -15.22 -0.85
CA GLN A 311 -14.02 -15.76 -0.95
C GLN A 311 -15.08 -14.72 -0.57
N GLN A 312 -14.83 -13.90 0.45
CA GLN A 312 -15.72 -12.80 0.80
C GLN A 312 -15.75 -11.72 -0.30
N SER A 313 -14.61 -11.39 -0.90
CA SER A 313 -14.51 -10.49 -2.05
C SER A 313 -15.30 -11.02 -3.24
N LYS A 314 -15.22 -12.33 -3.55
CA LYS A 314 -16.03 -12.95 -4.61
C LYS A 314 -17.54 -12.88 -4.32
N ARG A 315 -17.94 -12.91 -3.05
CA ARG A 315 -19.36 -12.76 -2.65
C ARG A 315 -19.85 -11.33 -2.81
N ILE A 316 -19.07 -10.36 -2.34
CA ILE A 316 -19.42 -8.93 -2.38
C ILE A 316 -19.34 -8.37 -3.81
N ARG A 317 -18.43 -8.91 -4.64
CA ARG A 317 -18.13 -8.44 -6.00
C ARG A 317 -17.92 -6.93 -6.03
N PRO A 318 -16.79 -6.44 -5.48
CA PRO A 318 -16.47 -5.02 -5.49
C PRO A 318 -16.67 -4.40 -6.86
N TYR A 319 -17.23 -3.19 -6.90
CA TYR A 319 -17.64 -2.53 -8.15
C TYR A 319 -16.50 -2.38 -9.18
N PHE A 320 -15.23 -2.42 -8.78
CA PHE A 320 -14.08 -2.34 -9.68
C PHE A 320 -13.66 -3.69 -10.29
N GLN A 321 -14.20 -4.83 -9.86
CA GLN A 321 -13.93 -6.14 -10.46
C GLN A 321 -14.90 -6.39 -11.62
N GLN A 322 -14.38 -6.67 -12.83
CA GLN A 322 -15.21 -7.10 -13.96
C GLN A 322 -15.49 -8.60 -13.93
N ASN A 323 -16.62 -9.00 -14.51
CA ASN A 323 -17.07 -10.39 -14.60
C ASN A 323 -16.19 -11.29 -15.51
N LYS A 324 -15.19 -10.75 -16.20
CA LYS A 324 -14.32 -11.52 -17.09
C LYS A 324 -13.17 -12.14 -16.29
N GLU A 325 -13.47 -13.23 -15.58
CA GLU A 325 -12.45 -14.13 -15.02
C GLU A 325 -11.81 -14.93 -16.17
N THR A 326 -10.77 -14.40 -16.82
CA THR A 326 -9.88 -15.25 -17.64
C THR A 326 -9.03 -16.10 -16.69
N ALA A 327 -8.83 -17.38 -17.05
CA ALA A 327 -8.10 -18.37 -16.24
C ALA A 327 -6.65 -17.96 -15.88
N GLU A 328 -6.06 -17.00 -16.58
CA GLU A 328 -4.75 -16.41 -16.27
C GLU A 328 -4.77 -15.48 -15.02
N SER A 329 -5.95 -15.00 -14.60
CA SER A 329 -6.13 -14.18 -13.39
C SER A 329 -5.93 -14.94 -12.07
N LEU A 330 -5.77 -16.27 -12.12
CA LEU A 330 -5.41 -17.09 -10.96
C LEU A 330 -4.00 -16.76 -10.41
N TYR A 331 -3.11 -16.22 -11.23
CA TYR A 331 -1.76 -15.83 -10.81
C TYR A 331 -1.67 -14.38 -10.31
N GLU A 332 -2.54 -13.48 -10.77
CA GLU A 332 -2.63 -12.11 -10.26
C GLU A 332 -3.68 -12.02 -9.14
N ARG A 333 -3.26 -12.37 -7.92
CA ARG A 333 -4.02 -12.05 -6.70
C ARG A 333 -4.09 -10.53 -6.52
N LYS A 334 -5.00 -9.86 -7.24
CA LYS A 334 -5.31 -8.44 -7.05
C LYS A 334 -5.98 -8.28 -5.68
N GLY A 335 -5.22 -7.75 -4.70
CA GLY A 335 -5.76 -7.38 -3.40
C GLY A 335 -6.78 -6.24 -3.52
N ILE A 336 -7.60 -6.09 -2.48
CA ILE A 336 -8.57 -4.98 -2.38
C ILE A 336 -7.84 -3.66 -2.13
N ILE A 337 -6.63 -3.72 -1.58
CA ILE A 337 -5.72 -2.61 -1.51
C ILE A 337 -4.52 -2.97 -2.37
N LYS A 338 -4.30 -2.22 -3.44
CA LYS A 338 -3.19 -2.48 -4.35
C LYS A 338 -1.89 -2.02 -3.69
N VAL A 339 -0.97 -2.97 -3.48
CA VAL A 339 0.39 -2.67 -3.04
C VAL A 339 1.16 -2.17 -4.25
N THR A 340 1.53 -0.89 -4.25
CA THR A 340 2.28 -0.27 -5.33
C THR A 340 3.78 -0.43 -5.10
N TRP A 341 4.57 -0.50 -6.17
CA TRP A 341 6.03 -0.55 -6.07
C TRP A 341 6.60 0.69 -5.34
N ILE A 342 5.90 1.82 -5.43
CA ILE A 342 6.21 3.08 -4.75
C ILE A 342 6.06 2.93 -3.24
N SER A 343 4.94 2.35 -2.78
CA SER A 343 4.77 2.05 -1.35
C SER A 343 5.89 1.16 -0.82
N CYS A 344 6.40 0.21 -1.62
CA CYS A 344 7.51 -0.66 -1.22
C CYS A 344 8.78 0.06 -0.79
N ILE A 345 9.12 1.19 -1.42
CA ILE A 345 10.34 1.95 -1.07
C ILE A 345 10.22 2.53 0.34
N VAL A 346 9.09 3.16 0.64
CA VAL A 346 8.82 3.77 1.95
C VAL A 346 8.64 2.70 3.02
N ASP A 347 7.89 1.67 2.67
CA ASP A 347 7.64 0.50 3.50
C ASP A 347 8.92 -0.22 3.92
N PHE A 348 9.87 -0.36 3.00
CA PHE A 348 11.20 -0.89 3.28
C PHE A 348 11.93 -0.09 4.35
N ALA A 349 11.99 1.24 4.20
CA ALA A 349 12.66 2.11 5.16
C ALA A 349 11.98 2.09 6.54
N VAL A 350 10.64 2.13 6.57
CA VAL A 350 9.84 2.07 7.80
C VAL A 350 10.03 0.73 8.51
N VAL A 351 9.95 -0.40 7.79
CA VAL A 351 10.16 -1.73 8.37
C VAL A 351 11.55 -1.85 8.98
N LEU A 352 12.58 -1.39 8.28
CA LEU A 352 13.95 -1.47 8.77
C LEU A 352 14.17 -0.60 10.02
N HIS A 353 13.62 0.62 10.02
CA HIS A 353 13.69 1.51 11.18
C HIS A 353 12.95 0.93 12.39
N CYS A 354 11.73 0.43 12.20
CA CYS A 354 10.94 -0.21 13.24
C CYS A 354 11.61 -1.48 13.77
N ALA A 355 12.21 -2.30 12.89
CA ALA A 355 12.94 -3.50 13.29
C ALA A 355 14.16 -3.14 14.16
N LYS A 356 14.98 -2.18 13.73
CA LYS A 356 16.12 -1.71 14.53
C LYS A 356 15.68 -1.12 15.87
N TYR A 357 14.60 -0.34 15.89
CA TYR A 357 14.04 0.18 17.13
C TYR A 357 13.60 -0.95 18.06
N LEU A 358 12.84 -1.93 17.55
CA LEU A 358 12.38 -3.09 18.30
C LEU A 358 13.55 -3.91 18.85
N SER A 359 14.57 -4.18 18.03
CA SER A 359 15.77 -4.90 18.47
C SER A 359 16.50 -4.15 19.59
N SER A 360 16.85 -2.88 19.35
CA SER A 360 17.68 -2.11 20.27
C SER A 360 17.00 -1.70 21.57
N ARG A 361 15.68 -1.46 21.55
CA ARG A 361 14.92 -0.95 22.72
C ARG A 361 14.08 -2.00 23.42
N VAL A 362 13.76 -3.12 22.77
CA VAL A 362 12.87 -4.13 23.36
C VAL A 362 13.63 -5.44 23.51
N LEU A 363 14.09 -6.03 22.41
CA LEU A 363 14.72 -7.36 22.45
C LEU A 363 16.04 -7.36 23.21
N ARG A 364 16.87 -6.31 23.07
CA ARG A 364 18.14 -6.19 23.79
C ARG A 364 17.99 -6.13 25.31
N HIS A 365 16.84 -5.66 25.81
CA HIS A 365 16.56 -5.59 27.24
C HIS A 365 15.85 -6.83 27.79
N MET A 366 15.68 -7.88 26.97
CA MET A 366 15.05 -9.13 27.35
C MET A 366 16.12 -10.20 27.61
N PRO A 367 16.62 -10.35 28.86
CA PRO A 367 17.72 -11.26 29.17
C PRO A 367 17.38 -12.75 28.95
N PHE A 368 16.08 -13.08 28.83
CA PHE A 368 15.66 -14.45 28.52
C PHE A 368 16.03 -14.86 27.09
N LEU A 369 16.07 -13.91 26.14
CA LEU A 369 16.44 -14.18 24.75
C LEU A 369 17.92 -14.57 24.67
N ASP A 370 18.79 -13.79 25.31
CA ASP A 370 20.23 -14.09 25.37
C ASP A 370 20.50 -15.44 26.04
N ARG A 371 19.79 -15.73 27.15
CA ARG A 371 19.87 -17.04 27.81
C ARG A 371 19.38 -18.18 26.92
N ALA A 372 18.33 -17.96 26.12
CA ALA A 372 17.83 -18.99 25.19
C ALA A 372 18.80 -19.24 24.05
N ILE A 373 19.41 -18.19 23.50
CA ILE A 373 20.44 -18.29 22.45
C ILE A 373 21.66 -19.03 22.99
N LEU A 374 22.18 -18.63 24.16
CA LEU A 374 23.35 -19.25 24.77
C LEU A 374 23.10 -20.70 25.22
N LYS A 375 21.85 -21.08 25.52
CA LYS A 375 21.48 -22.48 25.76
C LYS A 375 21.52 -23.33 24.49
N LEU A 376 21.17 -22.76 23.35
CA LEU A 376 21.19 -23.44 22.05
C LEU A 376 22.61 -23.49 21.49
N GLU A 377 23.39 -22.42 21.68
CA GLU A 377 24.74 -22.25 21.17
C GLU A 377 25.63 -21.57 22.23
N PRO A 378 26.35 -22.36 23.06
CA PRO A 378 27.11 -21.82 24.19
C PRO A 378 28.34 -21.00 23.80
N TYR A 379 28.78 -21.10 22.53
CA TYR A 379 29.94 -20.37 22.01
C TYR A 379 29.56 -19.11 21.22
N ALA A 380 28.29 -18.68 21.26
CA ALA A 380 27.84 -17.52 20.53
C ALA A 380 28.49 -16.23 21.03
N THR A 381 29.03 -15.44 20.11
CA THR A 381 29.57 -14.11 20.43
C THR A 381 28.44 -13.11 20.70
N PRO A 382 28.68 -12.03 21.47
CA PRO A 382 27.68 -11.00 21.71
C PRO A 382 27.10 -10.37 20.43
N ASP A 383 27.93 -10.24 19.39
CA ASP A 383 27.52 -9.70 18.10
C ASP A 383 26.66 -10.70 17.30
N GLU A 384 26.94 -12.00 17.38
CA GLU A 384 26.08 -13.03 16.79
C GLU A 384 24.70 -13.06 17.49
N CYS A 385 24.66 -12.92 18.81
CA CYS A 385 23.42 -12.78 19.57
C CYS A 385 22.62 -11.53 19.12
N LEU A 386 23.28 -10.39 18.98
CA LEU A 386 22.66 -9.15 18.50
C LEU A 386 22.16 -9.27 17.05
N CYS A 387 22.90 -9.99 16.20
CA CYS A 387 22.48 -10.31 14.84
C CYS A 387 21.18 -11.13 14.84
N ILE A 388 21.09 -12.18 15.67
CA ILE A 388 19.87 -12.99 15.80
C ILE A 388 18.70 -12.13 16.27
N GLN A 389 18.90 -11.25 17.25
CA GLN A 389 17.86 -10.31 17.72
C GLN A 389 17.40 -9.37 16.60
N ASN A 390 18.32 -8.81 15.80
CA ASN A 390 17.99 -7.95 14.67
C ASN A 390 17.16 -8.71 13.61
N VAL A 391 17.57 -9.92 13.24
CA VAL A 391 16.83 -10.73 12.26
C VAL A 391 15.45 -11.12 12.80
N CYS A 392 15.34 -11.53 14.07
CA CYS A 392 14.06 -11.79 14.72
C CYS A 392 13.15 -10.56 14.73
N SER A 393 13.68 -9.38 15.05
CA SER A 393 12.92 -8.13 15.01
C SER A 393 12.37 -7.83 13.61
N LEU A 394 13.15 -8.10 12.57
CA LEU A 394 12.75 -7.91 11.19
C LEU A 394 11.63 -8.88 10.79
N ILE A 395 11.72 -10.14 11.19
CA ILE A 395 10.67 -11.16 11.00
C ILE A 395 9.37 -10.73 11.71
N ILE A 396 9.46 -10.25 12.95
CA ILE A 396 8.29 -9.80 13.72
C ILE A 396 7.64 -8.59 13.04
N VAL A 397 8.40 -7.55 12.71
CA VAL A 397 7.86 -6.32 12.09
C VAL A 397 7.25 -6.62 10.72
N THR A 398 7.88 -7.48 9.91
CA THR A 398 7.32 -7.90 8.63
C THR A 398 6.04 -8.72 8.78
N ALA A 399 5.94 -9.57 9.81
CA ALA A 399 4.71 -10.29 10.15
C ALA A 399 3.59 -9.33 10.59
N CYS A 400 3.88 -8.39 11.50
CA CYS A 400 2.95 -7.37 11.97
C CYS A 400 2.41 -6.52 10.81
N ARG A 401 3.29 -6.11 9.89
CA ARG A 401 2.92 -5.39 8.67
C ARG A 401 1.93 -6.20 7.82
N LYS A 402 2.20 -7.48 7.56
CA LYS A 402 1.30 -8.34 6.79
C LYS A 402 -0.07 -8.48 7.45
N LEU A 403 -0.10 -8.62 8.78
CA LEU A 403 -1.34 -8.65 9.56
C LEU A 403 -2.11 -7.31 9.49
N LEU A 404 -1.39 -6.18 9.53
CA LEU A 404 -1.99 -4.85 9.37
C LEU A 404 -2.62 -4.68 7.99
N ASN A 405 -1.92 -5.07 6.92
CA ASN A 405 -2.47 -5.04 5.56
C ASN A 405 -3.72 -5.89 5.46
N PHE A 406 -3.71 -7.10 6.02
CA PHE A 406 -4.90 -7.96 6.07
C PHE A 406 -6.07 -7.32 6.82
N TYR A 407 -5.80 -6.68 7.96
CA TYR A 407 -6.81 -5.96 8.72
C TYR A 407 -7.41 -4.79 7.91
N LEU A 408 -6.56 -4.01 7.22
CA LEU A 408 -6.98 -2.91 6.38
C LEU A 408 -7.84 -3.38 5.21
N GLU A 409 -7.47 -4.47 4.54
CA GLU A 409 -8.26 -5.06 3.46
C GLU A 409 -9.62 -5.54 3.95
N ARG A 410 -9.69 -6.19 5.11
CA ARG A 410 -10.97 -6.60 5.69
C ARG A 410 -11.85 -5.38 5.99
N LYS A 411 -11.29 -4.34 6.61
CA LYS A 411 -12.02 -3.10 6.88
C LYS A 411 -12.49 -2.42 5.60
N ARG A 412 -11.69 -2.50 4.55
CA ARG A 412 -12.04 -1.96 3.24
C ARG A 412 -13.14 -2.77 2.57
N LEU A 413 -13.11 -4.08 2.68
CA LEU A 413 -14.16 -4.97 2.19
C LEU A 413 -15.51 -4.68 2.88
N ASP A 414 -15.51 -4.49 4.21
CA ASP A 414 -16.71 -4.14 4.97
C ASP A 414 -17.28 -2.78 4.51
N GLU A 415 -16.41 -1.78 4.28
CA GLU A 415 -16.80 -0.47 3.76
C GLU A 415 -17.39 -0.56 2.34
N LEU A 416 -16.80 -1.37 1.46
CA LEU A 416 -17.31 -1.59 0.10
C LEU A 416 -18.68 -2.28 0.12
N LYS A 417 -18.87 -3.26 1.01
CA LYS A 417 -20.16 -3.94 1.19
C LYS A 417 -21.25 -2.95 1.56
N GLU A 418 -21.02 -2.12 2.57
CA GLU A 418 -21.97 -1.08 2.99
C GLU A 418 -22.28 -0.10 1.84
N LEU A 419 -21.25 0.37 1.12
CA LEU A 419 -21.41 1.27 -0.03
C LEU A 419 -22.28 0.67 -1.13
N GLN A 420 -22.06 -0.61 -1.44
CA GLN A 420 -22.83 -1.32 -2.44
C GLN A 420 -24.28 -1.51 -1.95
N GLU A 421 -24.52 -2.00 -0.73
CA GLU A 421 -25.87 -2.15 -0.17
C GLU A 421 -26.70 -0.86 -0.29
N MET A 422 -26.09 0.31 -0.02
CA MET A 422 -26.78 1.60 -0.17
C MET A 422 -27.35 1.87 -1.57
N VAL A 423 -26.76 1.28 -2.61
CA VAL A 423 -27.13 1.44 -4.03
C VAL A 423 -27.94 0.24 -4.56
N TYR A 424 -27.77 -0.96 -4.00
CA TYR A 424 -28.43 -2.20 -4.48
C TYR A 424 -29.77 -2.52 -3.77
N ASP A 425 -30.07 -1.98 -2.58
CA ASP A 425 -31.24 -2.32 -1.72
C ASP A 425 -32.66 -2.18 -2.36
N GLU A 426 -32.84 -1.66 -3.57
CA GLU A 426 -34.18 -1.33 -4.13
C GLU A 426 -34.82 -2.39 -5.07
N LEU A 427 -34.22 -3.58 -5.26
CA LEU A 427 -34.80 -4.58 -6.18
C LEU A 427 -35.14 -5.95 -5.59
N ASP A 428 -34.85 -6.22 -4.31
CA ASP A 428 -35.27 -7.48 -3.67
C ASP A 428 -36.65 -7.38 -2.98
N GLU A 429 -37.32 -6.22 -3.09
CA GLU A 429 -38.67 -5.99 -2.53
C GLU A 429 -39.77 -5.79 -3.60
N ASN A 430 -39.51 -6.08 -4.88
CA ASN A 430 -40.55 -6.10 -5.94
C ASN A 430 -40.65 -7.45 -6.66
#